data_AF-A0AAP8QGT3-F1
#
_entry.id   AF-A0AAP8QGT3-F1
#
_cell.length_a   1.000
_cell.length_b   1.000
_cell.length_c   1.000
_cell.angle_alpha   90.00
_cell.angle_beta   90.00
_cell.angle_gamma   90.00
#
_symmetry.space_group_name_H-M   'P 1'
#
loop_
_entity.id
_entity.type
_entity.pdbx_description
1 polymer ?
#
loop_
_entity_poly.entity_id
_entity_poly.type
_entity_poly.pdbx_seq_one_letter_code
_entity_poly.pdbx_strand_id
1 'polypeptide(L)'
;MRKYLLVLFVPLFFSLTACNNNVAQVESLNESSIQSEANVNQDHAIDKELEDIYQSIIKKDYLQADKLLNNTKYYEERPDYKVLSNYKNAMRTKHTIEDENKKFQYLVGSMIGIPNDYKGIHSIEILEEKKLIASKIEQIASSGDLDTLAKLFSSSRNENSSYTYSYISFLRNKENDFSGALNDLYKIPDSYNSFLADEITQAKNLYRTTFNEKVNKSKTPKVGMTKEEVLNSAWGKPNSINKTTTASGEHEQWVYSIKKYVYFDNGYVTAIQE
;
A
#
# COMPACT_ATOMS: atom_id res chain seq x y z
N MET A 1 -46.83 -10.68 13.37
CA MET A 1 -47.92 -9.77 13.78
C MET A 1 -47.98 -9.72 15.30
N ARG A 2 -47.39 -8.69 15.93
CA ARG A 2 -47.53 -8.47 17.37
C ARG A 2 -47.92 -7.01 17.59
N LYS A 3 -48.99 -6.88 18.37
CA LYS A 3 -49.91 -5.74 18.45
C LYS A 3 -49.30 -4.59 19.26
N TYR A 4 -49.60 -3.38 18.82
CA TYR A 4 -49.39 -2.12 19.53
C TYR A 4 -50.11 -2.12 20.89
N LEU A 5 -49.44 -1.60 21.92
CA LEU A 5 -50.09 -1.13 23.13
C LEU A 5 -49.63 0.32 23.40
N LEU A 6 -50.56 1.24 23.13
CA LEU A 6 -50.51 2.65 23.49
C LEU A 6 -50.68 2.80 25.01
N VAL A 7 -49.75 3.48 25.67
CA VAL A 7 -49.99 4.08 26.99
C VAL A 7 -49.69 5.57 26.88
N LEU A 8 -50.77 6.34 26.89
CA LEU A 8 -50.80 7.79 27.02
C LEU A 8 -50.32 8.19 28.41
N PHE A 9 -49.25 8.98 28.48
CA PHE A 9 -48.90 9.74 29.67
C PHE A 9 -48.85 11.22 29.30
N VAL A 10 -49.90 11.94 29.71
CA VAL A 10 -49.96 13.40 29.67
C VAL A 10 -49.37 13.93 30.96
N PRO A 11 -48.52 14.96 30.90
CA PRO A 11 -48.64 16.02 31.90
C PRO A 11 -48.81 17.39 31.23
N LEU A 12 -49.88 18.06 31.66
CA LEU A 12 -50.19 19.45 31.39
C LEU A 12 -49.26 20.37 32.20
N PHE A 13 -48.74 21.39 31.50
CA PHE A 13 -48.33 22.74 31.90
C PHE A 13 -47.47 22.97 33.15
N PHE A 14 -46.29 23.56 32.92
CA PHE A 14 -46.02 24.91 33.43
C PHE A 14 -45.33 25.74 32.34
N SER A 15 -46.07 26.72 31.82
CA SER A 15 -45.54 27.82 31.03
C SER A 15 -44.85 28.81 31.96
N LEU A 16 -43.54 28.99 31.78
CA LEU A 16 -42.86 30.23 32.14
C LEU A 16 -42.16 30.73 30.90
N THR A 17 -42.72 31.80 30.35
CA THR A 17 -42.10 32.66 29.36
C THR A 17 -40.80 33.23 29.91
N ALA A 18 -39.69 32.81 29.33
CA ALA A 18 -38.46 33.58 29.34
C ALA A 18 -38.18 33.98 27.89
N CYS A 19 -38.39 35.27 27.58
CA CYS A 19 -37.86 35.87 26.37
C CYS A 19 -36.33 35.77 26.45
N ASN A 20 -35.70 35.08 25.50
CA ASN A 20 -34.29 35.34 25.21
C ASN A 20 -34.02 35.14 23.72
N ASN A 21 -33.30 36.10 23.15
CA ASN A 21 -32.98 36.18 21.73
C ASN A 21 -32.09 35.00 21.30
N ASN A 22 -32.66 33.99 20.66
CA ASN A 22 -31.89 32.93 19.98
C ASN A 22 -32.06 33.03 18.47
N VAL A 23 -31.43 34.05 17.89
CA VAL A 23 -31.13 34.08 16.43
C VAL A 23 -29.95 33.13 16.14
N ALA A 24 -29.04 32.94 17.09
CA ALA A 24 -27.81 32.15 16.90
C ALA A 24 -27.98 30.61 16.88
N GLN A 25 -29.03 30.04 17.49
CA GLN A 25 -29.25 28.58 17.48
C GLN A 25 -30.04 28.09 16.25
N VAL A 26 -30.82 28.97 15.62
CA VAL A 26 -31.54 28.65 14.37
C VAL A 26 -30.58 28.71 13.19
N GLU A 27 -29.63 29.65 13.19
CA GLU A 27 -28.57 29.73 12.18
C GLU A 27 -27.64 28.51 12.18
N SER A 28 -27.20 28.01 13.34
CA SER A 28 -26.29 26.87 13.40
C SER A 28 -26.92 25.54 12.95
N LEU A 29 -28.21 25.33 13.25
CA LEU A 29 -28.93 24.14 12.79
C LEU A 29 -29.20 24.21 11.29
N ASN A 30 -29.56 25.39 10.78
CA ASN A 30 -29.81 25.62 9.36
C ASN A 30 -28.53 25.55 8.51
N GLU A 31 -27.40 26.05 9.00
CA GLU A 31 -26.10 25.91 8.34
C GLU A 31 -25.66 24.44 8.28
N SER A 32 -25.86 23.67 9.36
CA SER A 32 -25.53 22.23 9.37
C SER A 32 -26.40 21.41 8.40
N SER A 33 -27.70 21.73 8.29
CA SER A 33 -28.59 21.08 7.33
C SER A 33 -28.27 21.50 5.88
N ILE A 34 -28.00 22.78 5.63
CA ILE A 34 -27.60 23.28 4.31
C ILE A 34 -26.25 22.68 3.87
N GLN A 35 -25.28 22.57 4.78
CA GLN A 35 -24.00 21.89 4.49
C GLN A 35 -24.21 20.40 4.21
N SER A 36 -25.09 19.73 4.96
CA SER A 36 -25.40 18.32 4.70
C SER A 36 -26.09 18.10 3.35
N GLU A 37 -27.03 18.96 2.97
CA GLU A 37 -27.70 18.91 1.66
C GLU A 37 -26.76 19.28 0.51
N ALA A 38 -25.89 20.27 0.70
CA ALA A 38 -24.88 20.66 -0.28
C ALA A 38 -23.87 19.52 -0.52
N ASN A 39 -23.43 18.85 0.53
CA ASN A 39 -22.54 17.69 0.44
C ASN A 39 -23.21 16.51 -0.29
N VAL A 40 -24.47 16.21 0.04
CA VAL A 40 -25.24 15.15 -0.63
C VAL A 40 -25.44 15.47 -2.12
N ASN A 41 -25.75 16.72 -2.47
CA ASN A 41 -25.92 17.14 -3.86
C ASN A 41 -24.59 17.08 -4.64
N GLN A 42 -23.47 17.39 -4.00
CA GLN A 42 -22.13 17.27 -4.58
C GLN A 42 -21.75 15.81 -4.80
N ASP A 43 -21.98 14.93 -3.83
CA ASP A 43 -21.73 13.49 -3.96
C ASP A 43 -22.56 12.89 -5.10
N HIS A 44 -23.83 13.27 -5.20
CA HIS A 44 -24.68 12.82 -6.30
C HIS A 44 -24.17 13.29 -7.69
N ALA A 45 -23.63 14.51 -7.77
CA ALA A 45 -23.04 15.02 -9.01
C ALA A 45 -21.75 14.28 -9.39
N ILE A 46 -20.91 13.93 -8.40
CA ILE A 46 -19.68 13.14 -8.60
C ILE A 46 -20.04 11.73 -9.07
N ASP A 47 -20.98 11.06 -8.41
CA ASP A 47 -21.38 9.71 -8.77
C ASP A 47 -22.00 9.65 -10.18
N LYS A 48 -22.74 10.69 -10.57
CA LYS A 48 -23.21 10.85 -11.95
C LYS A 48 -22.08 11.01 -12.96
N GLU A 49 -21.07 11.84 -12.66
CA GLU A 49 -19.90 12.02 -13.54
C GLU A 49 -19.13 10.69 -13.70
N LEU A 50 -18.92 9.95 -12.62
CA LEU A 50 -18.31 8.63 -12.63
C LEU A 50 -19.11 7.63 -13.47
N GLU A 51 -20.44 7.66 -13.38
CA GLU A 51 -21.33 6.86 -14.22
C GLU A 51 -21.18 7.23 -15.70
N ASP A 52 -21.18 8.52 -16.03
CA ASP A 52 -21.03 9.01 -17.41
C ASP A 52 -19.68 8.58 -18.02
N ILE A 53 -18.59 8.58 -17.22
CA ILE A 53 -17.29 8.05 -17.62
C ILE A 53 -17.40 6.56 -17.93
N TYR A 54 -17.96 5.77 -17.01
CA TYR A 54 -18.10 4.32 -17.20
C TYR A 54 -18.94 3.99 -18.43
N GLN A 55 -20.08 4.65 -18.61
CA GLN A 55 -20.94 4.46 -19.78
C GLN A 55 -20.21 4.79 -21.09
N SER A 56 -19.36 5.81 -21.10
CA SER A 56 -18.52 6.13 -22.26
C SER A 56 -17.52 5.01 -22.57
N ILE A 57 -16.92 4.39 -21.55
CA ILE A 57 -16.02 3.23 -21.70
C ILE A 57 -16.75 2.04 -22.33
N ILE A 58 -17.92 1.67 -21.80
CA ILE A 58 -18.70 0.51 -22.29
C ILE A 58 -19.20 0.74 -23.72
N LYS A 59 -19.56 1.97 -24.07
CA LYS A 59 -19.92 2.37 -25.44
C LYS A 59 -18.72 2.48 -26.38
N LYS A 60 -17.50 2.26 -25.89
CA LYS A 60 -16.23 2.39 -26.61
C LYS A 60 -15.94 3.82 -27.08
N ASP A 61 -16.60 4.81 -26.50
CA ASP A 61 -16.31 6.23 -26.72
C ASP A 61 -15.19 6.69 -25.78
N TYR A 62 -13.98 6.23 -26.08
CA TYR A 62 -12.81 6.51 -25.26
C TYR A 62 -12.41 7.97 -25.26
N LEU A 63 -12.71 8.69 -26.35
CA LEU A 63 -12.43 10.12 -26.44
C LEU A 63 -13.31 10.91 -25.46
N GLN A 64 -14.60 10.56 -25.37
CA GLN A 64 -15.49 11.16 -24.38
C GLN A 64 -15.09 10.78 -22.95
N ALA A 65 -14.72 9.52 -22.70
CA ALA A 65 -14.21 9.08 -21.40
C ALA A 65 -12.94 9.86 -20.99
N ASP A 66 -11.99 10.05 -21.91
CA ASP A 66 -10.77 10.86 -21.70
C ASP A 66 -11.12 12.31 -21.39
N LYS A 67 -12.06 12.90 -22.14
CA LYS A 67 -12.50 14.27 -21.91
C LYS A 67 -13.08 14.47 -20.51
N LEU A 68 -13.95 13.56 -20.07
CA LEU A 68 -14.54 13.62 -18.72
C LEU A 68 -13.46 13.47 -17.63
N LEU A 69 -12.59 12.46 -17.76
CA LEU A 69 -11.50 12.22 -16.81
C LEU A 69 -10.52 13.39 -16.69
N ASN A 70 -10.23 14.10 -17.79
CA ASN A 70 -9.30 15.22 -17.78
C ASN A 70 -9.91 16.53 -17.27
N ASN A 71 -11.24 16.65 -17.29
CA ASN A 71 -11.94 17.87 -16.88
C ASN A 71 -12.38 17.85 -15.41
N THR A 72 -12.38 16.68 -14.76
CA THR A 72 -12.79 16.58 -13.37
C THR A 72 -11.75 17.19 -12.43
N LYS A 73 -12.22 17.88 -11.38
CA LYS A 73 -11.36 18.39 -10.31
C LYS A 73 -11.14 17.38 -9.18
N TYR A 74 -11.89 16.29 -9.17
CA TYR A 74 -11.91 15.30 -8.08
C TYR A 74 -10.96 14.12 -8.31
N TYR A 75 -10.14 14.14 -9.37
CA TYR A 75 -9.30 13.02 -9.79
C TYR A 75 -8.33 12.53 -8.69
N GLU A 76 -7.81 13.45 -7.89
CA GLU A 76 -6.90 13.13 -6.78
C GLU A 76 -7.62 12.77 -5.48
N GLU A 77 -8.86 13.24 -5.31
CA GLU A 77 -9.64 13.08 -4.07
C GLU A 77 -10.49 11.79 -4.07
N ARG A 78 -10.97 11.38 -5.25
CA ARG A 78 -11.86 10.22 -5.42
C ARG A 78 -11.13 9.11 -6.19
N PRO A 79 -10.80 7.97 -5.55
CA PRO A 79 -10.01 6.90 -6.16
C PRO A 79 -10.68 6.27 -7.38
N ASP A 80 -12.02 6.34 -7.47
CA ASP A 80 -12.83 5.85 -8.58
C ASP A 80 -12.37 6.41 -9.93
N TYR A 81 -11.95 7.69 -10.01
CA TYR A 81 -11.46 8.27 -11.27
C TYR A 81 -10.17 7.60 -11.76
N LYS A 82 -9.23 7.31 -10.85
CA LYS A 82 -8.00 6.56 -11.17
C LYS A 82 -8.34 5.14 -11.60
N VAL A 83 -9.31 4.50 -10.95
CA VAL A 83 -9.79 3.16 -11.33
C VAL A 83 -10.41 3.17 -12.73
N LEU A 84 -11.33 4.10 -13.01
CA LEU A 84 -11.95 4.23 -14.34
C LEU A 84 -10.94 4.62 -15.42
N SER A 85 -9.92 5.42 -15.10
CA SER A 85 -8.82 5.73 -16.03
C SER A 85 -8.03 4.47 -16.41
N ASN A 86 -7.67 3.64 -15.42
CA ASN A 86 -7.02 2.35 -15.64
C ASN A 86 -7.91 1.37 -16.41
N TYR A 87 -9.18 1.26 -16.02
CA TYR A 87 -10.15 0.38 -16.68
C TYR A 87 -10.41 0.79 -18.14
N LYS A 88 -10.58 2.09 -18.41
CA LYS A 88 -10.68 2.64 -19.76
C LYS A 88 -9.48 2.24 -20.62
N ASN A 89 -8.26 2.39 -20.10
CA ASN A 89 -7.05 2.01 -20.83
C ASN A 89 -7.03 0.51 -21.15
N ALA A 90 -7.45 -0.33 -20.20
CA ALA A 90 -7.57 -1.78 -20.41
C ALA A 90 -8.61 -2.12 -21.50
N MET A 91 -9.81 -1.54 -21.42
CA MET A 91 -10.87 -1.79 -22.40
C MET A 91 -10.49 -1.28 -23.80
N ARG A 92 -9.81 -0.12 -23.88
CA ARG A 92 -9.27 0.38 -25.15
C ARG A 92 -8.28 -0.61 -25.74
N THR A 93 -7.30 -1.06 -24.97
CA THR A 93 -6.34 -2.11 -25.39
C THR A 93 -7.05 -3.37 -25.88
N LYS A 94 -8.06 -3.85 -25.15
CA LYS A 94 -8.84 -5.05 -25.49
C LYS A 94 -9.50 -4.92 -26.87
N HIS A 95 -9.96 -3.72 -27.24
CA HIS A 95 -10.68 -3.47 -28.49
C HIS A 95 -9.78 -3.05 -29.66
N THR A 96 -8.59 -2.49 -29.41
CA THR A 96 -7.77 -1.89 -30.47
C THR A 96 -6.48 -2.63 -30.81
N ILE A 97 -5.97 -3.48 -29.91
CA ILE A 97 -4.72 -4.21 -30.15
C ILE A 97 -5.04 -5.62 -30.66
N GLU A 98 -4.48 -6.04 -31.79
CA GLU A 98 -4.72 -7.38 -32.35
C GLU A 98 -3.71 -8.42 -31.84
N ASP A 99 -2.44 -8.03 -31.70
CA ASP A 99 -1.37 -8.89 -31.19
C ASP A 99 -1.67 -9.32 -29.75
N GLU A 100 -1.97 -10.61 -29.55
CA GLU A 100 -2.42 -11.14 -28.26
C GLU A 100 -1.37 -11.01 -27.15
N ASN A 101 -0.08 -11.10 -27.49
CA ASN A 101 1.00 -10.97 -26.50
C ASN A 101 1.11 -9.52 -26.03
N LYS A 102 1.11 -8.57 -26.97
CA LYS A 102 1.12 -7.13 -26.65
C LYS A 102 -0.16 -6.73 -25.93
N LYS A 103 -1.32 -7.23 -26.38
CA LYS A 103 -2.62 -7.01 -25.75
C LYS A 103 -2.57 -7.44 -24.29
N PHE A 104 -2.13 -8.66 -24.01
CA PHE A 104 -2.04 -9.16 -22.64
C PHE A 104 -1.09 -8.32 -21.79
N GLN A 105 0.08 -7.98 -22.30
CA GLN A 105 1.04 -7.12 -21.60
C GLN A 105 0.44 -5.74 -21.23
N TYR A 106 -0.22 -5.07 -22.17
CA TYR A 106 -0.87 -3.78 -21.91
C TYR A 106 -2.08 -3.89 -20.98
N LEU A 107 -2.82 -5.01 -21.04
CA LEU A 107 -3.90 -5.29 -20.10
C LEU A 107 -3.37 -5.41 -18.67
N VAL A 108 -2.28 -6.15 -18.47
CA VAL A 108 -1.59 -6.24 -17.16
C VAL A 108 -1.17 -4.85 -16.69
N GLY A 109 -0.49 -4.07 -17.53
CA GLY A 109 -0.02 -2.73 -17.19
C GLY A 109 -1.13 -1.74 -16.86
N SER A 110 -2.32 -1.89 -17.46
CA SER A 110 -3.48 -1.04 -17.17
C SER A 110 -4.19 -1.49 -15.89
N MET A 111 -4.41 -2.80 -15.72
CA MET A 111 -5.23 -3.34 -14.63
C MET A 111 -4.46 -3.49 -13.31
N ILE A 112 -3.13 -3.44 -13.31
CA ILE A 112 -2.29 -3.45 -12.10
C ILE A 112 -2.59 -2.27 -11.16
N GLY A 113 -3.09 -1.14 -11.71
CA GLY A 113 -3.44 0.06 -10.94
C GLY A 113 -4.75 -0.04 -10.16
N ILE A 114 -5.55 -1.09 -10.39
CA ILE A 114 -6.85 -1.29 -9.73
C ILE A 114 -6.67 -2.22 -8.53
N PRO A 115 -7.05 -1.84 -7.29
CA PRO A 115 -6.98 -2.73 -6.13
C PRO A 115 -7.87 -3.97 -6.28
N ASN A 116 -7.45 -5.12 -5.74
CA ASN A 116 -8.26 -6.35 -5.78
C ASN A 116 -9.55 -6.26 -4.96
N ASP A 117 -9.58 -5.37 -3.97
CA ASP A 117 -10.72 -5.16 -3.06
C ASP A 117 -11.53 -3.90 -3.41
N TYR A 118 -11.35 -3.33 -4.61
CA TYR A 118 -12.04 -2.13 -5.04
C TYR A 118 -13.56 -2.24 -4.85
N LYS A 119 -14.16 -1.25 -4.16
CA LYS A 119 -15.61 -1.21 -3.82
C LYS A 119 -16.34 -0.01 -4.42
N GLY A 120 -15.70 0.72 -5.31
CA GLY A 120 -16.30 1.89 -5.94
C GLY A 120 -17.31 1.52 -7.03
N ILE A 121 -17.61 2.50 -7.89
CA ILE A 121 -18.57 2.35 -8.98
C ILE A 121 -18.17 1.19 -9.91
N HIS A 122 -19.16 0.38 -10.32
CA HIS A 122 -18.98 -0.79 -11.20
C HIS A 122 -17.87 -1.75 -10.78
N SER A 123 -17.66 -1.90 -9.46
CA SER A 123 -16.61 -2.76 -8.92
C SER A 123 -16.76 -4.22 -9.33
N ILE A 124 -17.98 -4.73 -9.47
CA ILE A 124 -18.22 -6.13 -9.85
C ILE A 124 -17.64 -6.39 -11.25
N GLU A 125 -18.06 -5.62 -12.24
CA GLU A 125 -17.68 -5.75 -13.65
C GLU A 125 -16.17 -5.51 -13.85
N ILE A 126 -15.64 -4.48 -13.18
CA ILE A 126 -14.22 -4.15 -13.25
C ILE A 126 -13.36 -5.27 -12.65
N LEU A 127 -13.76 -5.83 -11.50
CA LEU A 127 -13.03 -6.90 -10.85
C LEU A 127 -13.18 -8.24 -11.58
N GLU A 128 -14.29 -8.48 -12.28
CA GLU A 128 -14.44 -9.65 -13.16
C GLU A 128 -13.41 -9.63 -14.30
N GLU A 129 -13.24 -8.49 -14.99
CA GLU A 129 -12.20 -8.34 -16.01
C GLU A 129 -10.79 -8.49 -15.42
N LYS A 130 -10.56 -7.94 -14.21
CA LYS A 130 -9.29 -8.09 -13.51
C LYS A 130 -8.97 -9.55 -13.19
N LYS A 131 -9.96 -10.32 -12.75
CA LYS A 131 -9.81 -11.76 -12.41
C LYS A 131 -9.41 -12.61 -13.60
N LEU A 132 -9.92 -12.32 -14.79
CA LEU A 132 -9.52 -13.03 -16.02
C LEU A 132 -8.03 -12.85 -16.32
N ILE A 133 -7.50 -11.65 -16.07
CA ILE A 133 -6.07 -11.35 -16.24
C ILE A 133 -5.25 -12.00 -15.11
N ALA A 134 -5.73 -11.91 -13.87
CA ALA A 134 -5.09 -12.52 -12.71
C ALA A 134 -4.92 -14.04 -12.89
N SER A 135 -5.97 -14.74 -13.33
CA SER A 135 -5.92 -16.19 -13.56
C SER A 135 -4.84 -16.59 -14.59
N LYS A 136 -4.64 -15.80 -15.64
CA LYS A 136 -3.55 -16.03 -16.61
C LYS A 136 -2.17 -15.78 -15.99
N ILE A 137 -2.03 -14.73 -15.17
CA ILE A 137 -0.78 -14.46 -14.44
C ILE A 137 -0.47 -15.62 -13.48
N GLU A 138 -1.46 -16.11 -12.74
CA GLU A 138 -1.34 -17.25 -11.81
C GLU A 138 -0.94 -18.54 -12.53
N GLN A 139 -1.45 -18.79 -13.74
CA GLN A 139 -1.03 -19.92 -14.56
C GLN A 139 0.45 -19.83 -14.95
N ILE A 140 0.93 -18.65 -15.36
CA ILE A 140 2.35 -18.41 -15.68
C ILE A 140 3.22 -18.55 -14.42
N ALA A 141 2.75 -18.04 -13.28
CA ALA A 141 3.46 -18.20 -12.01
C ALA A 141 3.57 -19.68 -11.60
N SER A 142 2.47 -20.43 -11.75
CA SER A 142 2.41 -21.85 -11.41
C SER A 142 3.27 -22.73 -12.33
N SER A 143 3.50 -22.32 -13.57
CA SER A 143 4.41 -23.02 -14.49
C SER A 143 5.89 -22.79 -14.17
N GLY A 144 6.20 -21.81 -13.30
CA GLY A 144 7.57 -21.41 -12.99
C GLY A 144 8.22 -20.51 -14.05
N ASP A 145 7.44 -19.98 -15.01
CA ASP A 145 7.96 -19.08 -16.06
C ASP A 145 8.15 -17.65 -15.52
N LEU A 146 9.19 -17.50 -14.70
CA LEU A 146 9.55 -16.22 -14.10
C LEU A 146 10.07 -15.20 -15.13
N ASP A 147 10.49 -15.63 -16.32
CA ASP A 147 10.95 -14.74 -17.41
C ASP A 147 9.81 -14.03 -18.10
N THR A 148 8.74 -14.75 -18.39
CA THR A 148 7.52 -14.15 -18.89
C THR A 148 6.92 -13.20 -17.86
N LEU A 149 6.84 -13.60 -16.58
CA LEU A 149 6.34 -12.70 -15.53
C LEU A 149 7.17 -11.41 -15.42
N ALA A 150 8.50 -11.50 -15.39
CA ALA A 150 9.36 -10.31 -15.29
C ALA A 150 9.16 -9.35 -16.47
N LYS A 151 8.97 -9.86 -17.70
CA LYS A 151 8.67 -9.05 -18.88
C LYS A 151 7.32 -8.34 -18.78
N LEU A 152 6.30 -9.00 -18.22
CA LEU A 152 4.98 -8.40 -18.03
C LEU A 152 5.05 -7.18 -17.11
N PHE A 153 5.72 -7.31 -15.96
CA PHE A 153 5.73 -6.26 -14.93
C PHE A 153 6.83 -5.20 -15.10
N SER A 154 7.91 -5.48 -15.83
CA SER A 154 8.95 -4.48 -16.11
C SER A 154 8.51 -3.38 -17.09
N SER A 155 7.43 -3.59 -17.84
CA SER A 155 7.00 -2.70 -18.92
C SER A 155 6.11 -1.53 -18.50
N SER A 156 5.64 -1.53 -17.26
CA SER A 156 4.69 -0.55 -16.73
C SER A 156 5.38 0.45 -15.81
N ARG A 157 5.01 1.74 -15.94
CA ARG A 157 5.46 2.81 -15.03
C ARG A 157 4.68 2.86 -13.71
N ASN A 158 3.71 1.97 -13.53
CA ASN A 158 2.93 1.89 -12.30
C ASN A 158 3.79 1.32 -11.16
N GLU A 159 3.74 1.95 -10.00
CA GLU A 159 4.49 1.54 -8.80
C GLU A 159 4.16 0.10 -8.38
N ASN A 160 2.89 -0.31 -8.49
CA ASN A 160 2.47 -1.69 -8.23
C ASN A 160 3.17 -2.69 -9.13
N SER A 161 3.51 -2.32 -10.38
CA SER A 161 4.28 -3.19 -11.26
C SER A 161 5.72 -3.38 -10.77
N SER A 162 6.31 -2.34 -10.17
CA SER A 162 7.63 -2.44 -9.53
C SER A 162 7.59 -3.38 -8.33
N TYR A 163 6.52 -3.32 -7.52
CA TYR A 163 6.33 -4.24 -6.40
C TYR A 163 6.17 -5.70 -6.84
N THR A 164 5.32 -5.97 -7.84
CA THR A 164 5.22 -7.33 -8.39
C THR A 164 6.56 -7.81 -8.97
N TYR A 165 7.30 -6.92 -9.64
CA TYR A 165 8.64 -7.22 -10.13
C TYR A 165 9.62 -7.55 -9.00
N SER A 166 9.58 -6.83 -7.88
CA SER A 166 10.39 -7.16 -6.70
C SER A 166 10.07 -8.56 -6.15
N TYR A 167 8.81 -8.98 -6.16
CA TYR A 167 8.43 -10.35 -5.79
C TYR A 167 9.02 -11.39 -6.75
N ILE A 168 8.97 -11.13 -8.05
CA ILE A 168 9.57 -12.00 -9.07
C ILE A 168 11.09 -12.06 -8.90
N SER A 169 11.75 -10.94 -8.59
CA SER A 169 13.18 -10.89 -8.25
C SER A 169 13.50 -11.75 -7.02
N PHE A 170 12.67 -11.67 -5.97
CA PHE A 170 12.78 -12.54 -4.81
C PHE A 170 12.72 -14.03 -5.21
N LEU A 171 11.72 -14.43 -6.02
CA LEU A 171 11.57 -15.82 -6.45
C LEU A 171 12.79 -16.34 -7.25
N ARG A 172 13.39 -15.49 -8.10
CA ARG A 172 14.58 -15.84 -8.89
C ARG A 172 15.83 -16.03 -8.04
N ASN A 173 15.99 -15.20 -7.01
CA ASN A 173 17.25 -15.07 -6.30
C ASN A 173 17.26 -15.81 -4.96
N LYS A 174 16.11 -16.23 -4.41
CA LYS A 174 16.03 -16.83 -3.06
C LYS A 174 16.95 -18.04 -2.82
N GLU A 175 17.28 -18.81 -3.85
CA GLU A 175 18.17 -19.97 -3.73
C GLU A 175 19.66 -19.59 -3.83
N ASN A 176 19.99 -18.50 -4.53
CA ASN A 176 21.38 -18.11 -4.85
C ASN A 176 21.90 -16.94 -4.00
N ASP A 177 21.04 -15.94 -3.75
CA ASP A 177 21.28 -14.79 -2.88
C ASP A 177 20.02 -14.55 -2.04
N PHE A 178 19.84 -15.40 -1.03
CA PHE A 178 18.70 -15.32 -0.13
C PHE A 178 18.62 -13.97 0.60
N SER A 179 19.78 -13.38 0.95
CA SER A 179 19.82 -12.09 1.64
C SER A 179 19.33 -10.95 0.76
N GLY A 180 19.81 -10.86 -0.49
CA GLY A 180 19.32 -9.89 -1.47
C GLY A 180 17.86 -10.12 -1.81
N ALA A 181 17.45 -11.38 -2.02
CA ALA A 181 16.08 -11.75 -2.29
C ALA A 181 15.12 -11.28 -1.19
N LEU A 182 15.45 -11.49 0.09
CA LEU A 182 14.62 -11.01 1.20
C LEU A 182 14.46 -9.49 1.20
N ASN A 183 15.49 -8.73 0.81
CA ASN A 183 15.36 -7.28 0.69
C ASN A 183 14.35 -6.90 -0.40
N ASP A 184 14.33 -7.60 -1.54
CA ASP A 184 13.36 -7.33 -2.59
C ASP A 184 11.93 -7.67 -2.15
N LEU A 185 11.73 -8.79 -1.45
CA LEU A 185 10.41 -9.16 -0.91
C LEU A 185 9.87 -8.12 0.08
N TYR A 186 10.72 -7.60 0.97
CA TYR A 186 10.33 -6.67 2.03
C TYR A 186 10.31 -5.19 1.64
N LYS A 187 10.73 -4.84 0.41
CA LYS A 187 10.45 -3.51 -0.17
C LYS A 187 8.99 -3.33 -0.54
N ILE A 188 8.25 -4.43 -0.72
CA ILE A 188 6.83 -4.39 -1.08
C ILE A 188 6.02 -3.98 0.16
N PRO A 189 5.22 -2.90 0.09
CA PRO A 189 4.44 -2.46 1.24
C PRO A 189 3.36 -3.47 1.63
N ASP A 190 3.00 -3.53 2.91
CA ASP A 190 1.90 -4.38 3.41
C ASP A 190 0.54 -4.00 2.80
N SER A 191 0.40 -2.76 2.32
CA SER A 191 -0.78 -2.26 1.63
C SER A 191 -0.87 -2.68 0.16
N TYR A 192 0.11 -3.43 -0.36
CA TYR A 192 0.05 -3.90 -1.74
C TYR A 192 -1.15 -4.83 -1.95
N ASN A 193 -2.07 -4.43 -2.83
CA ASN A 193 -3.32 -5.16 -3.07
C ASN A 193 -3.66 -5.26 -4.56
N SER A 194 -2.75 -5.82 -5.36
CA SER A 194 -2.96 -6.03 -6.79
C SER A 194 -2.53 -7.45 -7.20
N PHE A 195 -2.10 -7.68 -8.45
CA PHE A 195 -1.75 -9.02 -8.91
C PHE A 195 -0.72 -9.72 -8.00
N LEU A 196 -0.91 -11.01 -7.72
CA LEU A 196 -0.07 -11.82 -6.81
C LEU A 196 -0.03 -11.35 -5.34
N ALA A 197 -0.99 -10.54 -4.88
CA ALA A 197 -0.98 -10.01 -3.51
C ALA A 197 -1.04 -11.12 -2.44
N ASP A 198 -1.80 -12.18 -2.68
CA ASP A 198 -1.93 -13.29 -1.72
C ASP A 198 -0.62 -14.07 -1.61
N GLU A 199 0.04 -14.36 -2.73
CA GLU A 199 1.33 -15.06 -2.79
C GLU A 199 2.43 -14.22 -2.15
N ILE A 200 2.44 -12.91 -2.41
CA ILE A 200 3.37 -11.97 -1.77
C ILE A 200 3.15 -11.97 -0.26
N THR A 201 1.90 -11.88 0.20
CA THR A 201 1.56 -11.88 1.62
C THR A 201 1.98 -13.19 2.29
N GLN A 202 1.71 -14.32 1.65
CA GLN A 202 2.13 -15.64 2.13
C GLN A 202 3.66 -15.74 2.21
N ALA A 203 4.39 -15.30 1.19
CA ALA A 203 5.85 -15.29 1.18
C ALA A 203 6.41 -14.39 2.29
N LYS A 204 5.87 -13.17 2.47
CA LYS A 204 6.27 -12.28 3.57
C LYS A 204 6.06 -12.97 4.91
N ASN A 205 4.86 -13.50 5.17
CA ASN A 205 4.59 -14.20 6.42
C ASN A 205 5.54 -15.38 6.67
N LEU A 206 5.86 -16.16 5.63
CA LEU A 206 6.80 -17.28 5.71
C LEU A 206 8.20 -16.83 6.13
N TYR A 207 8.70 -15.71 5.60
CA TYR A 207 10.08 -15.26 5.83
C TYR A 207 10.24 -14.15 6.87
N ARG A 208 9.18 -13.82 7.62
CA ARG A 208 9.15 -12.69 8.57
C ARG A 208 10.16 -12.80 9.69
N THR A 209 10.24 -13.97 10.33
CA THR A 209 11.22 -14.18 11.40
C THR A 209 12.64 -14.03 10.88
N THR A 210 12.95 -14.65 9.73
CA THR A 210 14.28 -14.59 9.12
C THR A 210 14.68 -13.17 8.70
N PHE A 211 13.74 -12.42 8.13
CA PHE A 211 13.98 -11.01 7.80
C PHE A 211 14.19 -10.17 9.06
N ASN A 212 13.38 -10.35 10.10
CA ASN A 212 13.53 -9.62 11.36
C ASN A 212 14.86 -9.94 12.06
N GLU A 213 15.30 -11.20 12.07
CA GLU A 213 16.63 -11.58 12.56
C GLU A 213 17.74 -10.87 11.79
N LYS A 214 17.64 -10.81 10.46
CA LYS A 214 18.58 -10.07 9.61
C LYS A 214 18.58 -8.58 9.91
N VAL A 215 17.42 -7.94 10.02
CA VAL A 215 17.30 -6.51 10.34
C VAL A 215 17.83 -6.22 11.74
N ASN A 216 17.55 -7.08 12.71
CA ASN A 216 18.12 -6.99 14.05
C ASN A 216 19.64 -7.13 14.01
N LYS A 217 20.16 -8.05 13.18
CA LYS A 217 21.59 -8.15 12.91
C LYS A 217 22.17 -6.96 12.14
N SER A 218 21.32 -6.16 11.50
CA SER A 218 21.71 -4.96 10.76
C SER A 218 21.51 -3.66 11.56
N LYS A 219 21.26 -3.73 12.87
CA LYS A 219 21.22 -2.52 13.71
C LYS A 219 22.64 -1.98 13.87
N THR A 220 22.81 -0.66 13.87
CA THR A 220 24.10 -0.06 14.23
C THR A 220 24.40 -0.37 15.71
N PRO A 221 25.68 -0.52 16.09
CA PRO A 221 26.09 -0.60 17.49
C PRO A 221 25.48 0.53 18.30
N LYS A 222 25.18 0.27 19.58
CA LYS A 222 24.71 1.28 20.53
C LYS A 222 25.45 1.14 21.85
N VAL A 223 25.58 2.24 22.58
CA VAL A 223 26.07 2.25 23.96
C VAL A 223 25.20 1.30 24.80
N GLY A 224 25.87 0.49 25.63
CA GLY A 224 25.26 -0.55 26.46
C GLY A 224 25.21 -1.95 25.83
N MET A 225 25.47 -2.09 24.52
CA MET A 225 25.54 -3.43 23.89
C MET A 225 26.73 -4.24 24.41
N THR A 226 26.58 -5.55 24.46
CA THR A 226 27.68 -6.51 24.67
C THR A 226 28.55 -6.66 23.42
N LYS A 227 29.75 -7.21 23.57
CA LYS A 227 30.62 -7.59 22.44
C LYS A 227 29.90 -8.47 21.41
N GLU A 228 29.12 -9.44 21.87
CA GLU A 228 28.38 -10.35 20.99
C GLU A 228 27.27 -9.63 20.21
N GLU A 229 26.54 -8.70 20.85
CA GLU A 229 25.55 -7.87 20.17
C GLU A 229 26.18 -6.95 19.11
N VAL A 230 27.38 -6.42 19.37
CA VAL A 230 28.13 -5.61 18.39
C VAL A 230 28.62 -6.47 17.21
N LEU A 231 29.13 -7.68 17.46
CA LEU A 231 29.50 -8.62 16.39
C LEU A 231 28.32 -9.02 15.51
N ASN A 232 27.15 -9.12 16.14
CA ASN A 232 25.90 -9.42 15.46
C ASN A 232 25.24 -8.16 14.88
N SER A 233 25.85 -6.97 14.95
CA SER A 233 25.31 -5.71 14.43
C SER A 233 25.69 -5.46 12.96
N ALA A 234 25.16 -4.38 12.35
CA ALA A 234 25.54 -3.96 11.00
C ALA A 234 27.03 -3.65 10.84
N TRP A 235 27.73 -3.38 11.94
CA TRP A 235 29.18 -3.14 11.88
C TRP A 235 29.95 -4.46 11.80
N GLY A 236 29.41 -5.56 12.34
CA GLY A 236 30.00 -6.89 12.23
C GLY A 236 31.32 -7.03 12.97
N LYS A 237 32.26 -7.80 12.41
CA LYS A 237 33.61 -7.98 12.97
C LYS A 237 34.49 -6.75 12.73
N PRO A 238 35.23 -6.24 13.73
CA PRO A 238 36.16 -5.15 13.53
C PRO A 238 37.39 -5.59 12.72
N ASN A 239 38.06 -4.62 12.10
CA ASN A 239 39.34 -4.84 11.42
C ASN A 239 40.48 -5.09 12.42
N SER A 240 40.44 -4.44 13.58
CA SER A 240 41.40 -4.66 14.65
C SER A 240 40.79 -4.40 16.02
N ILE A 241 41.33 -5.07 17.04
CA ILE A 241 40.93 -4.92 18.45
C ILE A 241 42.17 -4.53 19.25
N ASN A 242 42.12 -3.37 19.90
CA ASN A 242 43.11 -2.94 20.88
C ASN A 242 42.57 -3.26 22.28
N LYS A 243 43.24 -4.13 23.03
CA LYS A 243 42.81 -4.56 24.38
C LYS A 243 43.83 -4.15 25.44
N THR A 244 43.34 -3.54 26.52
CA THR A 244 44.12 -3.22 27.72
C THR A 244 43.45 -3.83 28.94
N THR A 245 44.21 -4.62 29.71
CA THR A 245 43.76 -5.19 30.98
C THR A 245 44.53 -4.55 32.13
N THR A 246 43.81 -4.03 33.12
CA THR A 246 44.36 -3.38 34.32
C THR A 246 43.85 -4.07 35.58
N ALA A 247 44.39 -3.72 36.74
CA ALA A 247 43.87 -4.22 38.03
C ALA A 247 42.40 -3.81 38.28
N SER A 248 41.92 -2.75 37.63
CA SER A 248 40.56 -2.21 37.76
C SER A 248 39.57 -2.72 36.71
N GLY A 249 40.01 -3.47 35.70
CA GLY A 249 39.13 -4.01 34.66
C GLY A 249 39.74 -4.08 33.26
N GLU A 250 38.90 -4.39 32.27
CA GLU A 250 39.28 -4.51 30.87
C GLU A 250 38.68 -3.40 30.02
N HIS A 251 39.53 -2.81 29.17
CA HIS A 251 39.15 -1.79 28.19
C HIS A 251 39.51 -2.28 26.78
N GLU A 252 38.56 -2.19 25.85
CA GLU A 252 38.78 -2.54 24.44
C GLU A 252 38.35 -1.43 23.50
N GLN A 253 39.09 -1.24 22.41
CA GLN A 253 38.69 -0.42 21.28
C GLN A 253 38.66 -1.30 20.03
N TRP A 254 37.49 -1.40 19.42
CA TRP A 254 37.27 -2.11 18.18
C TRP A 254 37.26 -1.12 17.03
N VAL A 255 38.14 -1.33 16.06
CA VAL A 255 38.37 -0.41 14.93
C VAL A 255 37.76 -0.99 13.67
N TYR A 256 36.87 -0.23 13.02
CA TYR A 256 36.22 -0.61 11.76
C TYR A 256 36.72 0.19 10.57
N SER A 257 37.14 1.46 10.78
CA SER A 257 37.79 2.28 9.77
C SER A 257 38.48 3.49 10.43
N ILE A 258 39.09 4.37 9.63
CA ILE A 258 39.79 5.59 10.10
C ILE A 258 38.91 6.50 10.98
N LYS A 259 37.58 6.35 10.94
CA LYS A 259 36.67 7.14 11.79
C LYS A 259 35.63 6.32 12.54
N LYS A 260 35.58 5.00 12.38
CA LYS A 260 34.56 4.15 13.03
C LYS A 260 35.15 3.28 14.13
N TYR A 261 34.76 3.55 15.37
CA TYR A 261 35.26 2.89 16.57
C TYR A 261 34.14 2.55 17.54
N VAL A 262 34.30 1.42 18.22
CA VAL A 262 33.46 1.03 19.37
C VAL A 262 34.36 0.81 20.57
N TYR A 263 34.07 1.49 21.67
CA TYR A 263 34.82 1.39 22.93
C TYR A 263 34.04 0.55 23.93
N PHE A 264 34.72 -0.38 24.61
CA PHE A 264 34.13 -1.27 25.60
C PHE A 264 34.84 -1.15 26.94
N ASP A 265 34.06 -1.12 28.01
CA ASP A 265 34.55 -1.33 29.38
C ASP A 265 33.88 -2.58 29.95
N ASN A 266 34.67 -3.52 30.44
CA ASN A 266 34.21 -4.77 31.06
C ASN A 266 33.15 -5.54 30.23
N GLY A 267 33.28 -5.52 28.91
CA GLY A 267 32.40 -6.28 28.01
C GLY A 267 31.25 -5.51 27.37
N TYR A 268 31.02 -4.27 27.78
CA TYR A 268 29.89 -3.45 27.34
C TYR A 268 30.34 -2.18 26.61
N VAL A 269 29.64 -1.79 25.55
CA VAL A 269 29.92 -0.58 24.79
C VAL A 269 29.71 0.64 25.69
N THR A 270 30.75 1.44 25.87
CA THR A 270 30.68 2.71 26.62
C THR A 270 30.64 3.92 25.70
N ALA A 271 31.23 3.82 24.51
CA ALA A 271 31.21 4.89 23.51
C ALA A 271 31.27 4.35 22.09
N ILE A 272 30.73 5.13 21.16
CA ILE A 272 30.83 4.91 19.71
C ILE A 272 31.31 6.22 19.10
N GLN A 273 32.25 6.12 18.17
CA GLN A 273 32.79 7.24 17.43
C GLN A 273 32.66 6.95 15.94
N GLU A 274 32.07 7.88 15.20
CA GLU A 274 31.87 7.85 13.75
C GLU A 274 31.98 9.25 13.12
#